data_AF-A0A353C954-F1
#
_entry.id   AF-A0A353C954-F1
#
_cell.length_a   1.000
_cell.length_b   1.000
_cell.length_c   1.000
_cell.angle_alpha   90.00
_cell.angle_beta   90.00
_cell.angle_gamma   90.00
#
_symmetry.space_group_name_H-M   'P 1'
#
loop_
_entity.id
_entity.type
_entity.pdbx_description
1 polymer ?
#
loop_
_entity_poly.entity_id
_entity_poly.type
_entity_poly.pdbx_seq_one_letter_code
_entity_poly.pdbx_strand_id
1 'polypeptide(L)' 'MEVYFHLINQPDEVAKACSELRSVEILGFDTETTELDPYRGDIRLIQFSTGKGATIFD' A
#
# COMPACT_ATOMS: atom_id res chain seq x y z
N MET A 1 -13.35 -12.65 -8.27
CA MET A 1 -13.45 -11.26 -7.81
C MET A 1 -12.21 -10.57 -8.31
N GLU A 2 -12.31 -9.71 -9.32
CA GLU A 2 -11.14 -8.96 -9.79
C GLU A 2 -10.79 -7.93 -8.71
N VAL A 3 -9.59 -8.05 -8.12
CA VAL A 3 -9.07 -7.07 -7.18
C VAL A 3 -8.37 -6.00 -8.01
N TYR A 4 -9.02 -4.85 -8.17
CA TYR A 4 -8.39 -3.68 -8.76
C TYR A 4 -7.36 -3.15 -7.77
N PHE A 5 -6.10 -3.15 -8.17
CA PHE A 5 -5.01 -2.53 -7.42
C PHE A 5 -4.42 -1.36 -8.20
N HIS A 6 -3.96 -0.35 -7.47
CA HIS A 6 -3.22 0.78 -7.99
C HIS A 6 -1.81 0.75 -7.42
N LEU A 7 -0.81 0.63 -8.30
CA LEU A 7 0.61 0.69 -7.92
C LEU A 7 1.09 2.13 -8.00
N ILE A 8 1.62 2.63 -6.88
CA ILE A 8 2.25 3.93 -6.73
C ILE A 8 3.75 3.68 -6.77
N ASN A 9 4.40 4.07 -7.87
CA ASN A 9 5.86 3.95 -8.03
C ASN A 9 6.53 5.24 -8.49
N GLN A 10 5.75 6.32 -8.63
CA GLN A 10 6.27 7.66 -8.86
C GLN A 10 6.02 8.56 -7.64
N PRO A 11 6.99 9.41 -7.26
CA PRO A 11 6.84 10.29 -6.09
C PRO A 11 5.65 11.26 -6.15
N ASP A 12 5.26 11.71 -7.35
CA ASP A 12 4.15 12.64 -7.56
C ASP A 12 2.76 12.02 -7.33
N GLU A 13 2.66 10.69 -7.44
CA GLU A 13 1.42 9.94 -7.20
C GLU A 13 1.10 9.79 -5.70
N VAL A 14 2.12 9.87 -4.84
CA VAL A 14 2.01 9.64 -3.39
C VAL A 14 1.03 10.61 -2.73
N ALA A 15 1.13 11.90 -3.04
CA ALA A 15 0.28 12.92 -2.42
C ALA A 15 -1.21 12.69 -2.73
N LYS A 16 -1.51 12.29 -3.98
CA LYS A 16 -2.87 11.96 -4.40
C LYS A 16 -3.39 10.73 -3.68
N ALA A 17 -2.60 9.65 -3.65
CA ALA A 17 -2.96 8.41 -2.96
C ALA A 17 -3.22 8.65 -1.46
N CYS A 18 -2.36 9.40 -0.78
CA CYS A 18 -2.57 9.75 0.62
C CYS A 18 -3.86 10.58 0.84
N SER A 19 -4.17 11.51 -0.06
CA SER A 19 -5.41 12.30 0.03
C SER A 19 -6.67 11.43 -0.12
N GLU A 20 -6.64 10.45 -1.02
CA GLU A 20 -7.74 9.51 -1.22
C GLU A 20 -7.90 8.59 0.00
N LEU A 21 -6.81 7.98 0.48
CA LEU A 21 -6.81 7.08 1.63
C LEU A 21 -7.25 7.78 2.92
N ARG A 22 -6.92 9.07 3.10
CA ARG A 22 -7.32 9.86 4.27
C ARG A 22 -8.85 10.01 4.41
N SER A 23 -9.59 9.88 3.33
CA SER A 23 -11.07 9.95 3.35
C SER A 23 -11.74 8.66 3.85
N VAL A 24 -10.97 7.59 4.03
CA VAL A 24 -11.47 6.28 4.43
C VAL A 24 -11.31 6.10 5.94
N GLU A 25 -12.38 5.68 6.62
CA GLU A 25 -12.40 5.51 8.08
C GLU A 25 -11.56 4.32 8.56
N ILE A 26 -11.55 3.23 7.79
CA ILE A 26 -10.85 1.98 8.13
C ILE A 26 -10.03 1.52 6.92
N LEU A 27 -8.76 1.25 7.15
CA LEU A 27 -7.84 0.71 6.15
C LEU A 27 -7.34 -0.67 6.60
N GLY A 28 -7.40 -1.65 5.71
CA GLY A 28 -6.53 -2.82 5.82
C GLY A 28 -5.09 -2.39 5.54
N PHE A 29 -4.14 -2.88 6.31
CA PHE A 29 -2.73 -2.52 6.20
C PHE A 29 -1.90 -3.80 6.19
N ASP A 30 -1.01 -3.92 5.21
CA ASP A 30 -0.08 -5.02 5.07
C ASP A 30 1.25 -4.54 4.48
N THR A 31 2.31 -5.31 4.68
CA THR A 31 3.66 -4.98 4.20
C THR A 31 4.37 -6.21 3.67
N GLU A 32 5.14 -6.03 2.61
CA GLU A 32 6.02 -7.07 2.08
C GLU A 32 7.47 -6.79 2.49
N THR A 33 8.20 -7.83 2.91
CA THR A 33 9.60 -7.73 3.34
C THR A 33 10.54 -8.53 2.44
N THR A 34 11.81 -8.15 2.42
CA THR A 34 12.84 -8.87 1.65
C THR A 34 13.33 -10.15 2.33
N GLU A 35 13.09 -10.30 3.63
CA GLU A 35 13.53 -11.42 4.46
C GLU A 35 12.44 -11.85 5.44
N LEU A 36 12.53 -13.10 5.91
CA LEU A 36 11.67 -13.64 6.97
C LEU A 36 12.06 -13.11 8.36
N ASP A 37 13.33 -12.75 8.54
CA ASP A 37 13.82 -12.13 9.78
C ASP A 37 13.68 -10.59 9.67
N PRO A 38 12.78 -9.97 10.45
CA PRO A 38 12.52 -8.52 10.35
C PRO A 38 13.70 -7.66 10.81
N TYR A 39 14.70 -8.22 11.50
CA TYR A 39 15.93 -7.49 11.86
C TYR A 39 16.95 -7.44 10.72
N ARG A 40 16.74 -8.24 9.68
CA ARG A 40 17.66 -8.39 8.54
C ARG A 40 17.06 -7.94 7.21
N GLY A 41 15.73 -7.89 7.13
CA GLY A 41 15.01 -7.44 5.96
C GLY A 41 14.71 -5.95 5.96
N ASP A 42 14.34 -5.47 4.78
CA ASP A 42 13.77 -4.14 4.56
C ASP A 42 12.29 -4.28 4.20
N ILE A 43 11.51 -3.24 4.48
CA ILE A 43 10.16 -3.11 3.91
C ILE A 43 10.32 -2.84 2.41
N ARG A 44 9.71 -3.66 1.57
CA ARG A 44 9.77 -3.55 0.12
C ARG A 44 8.53 -2.88 -0.46
N LEU A 45 7.35 -3.23 0.05
CA LEU A 45 6.06 -2.67 -0.37
C LEU A 45 5.18 -2.39 0.85
N ILE A 46 4.29 -1.41 0.70
CA ILE A 46 3.20 -1.15 1.65
C ILE A 46 1.87 -1.24 0.90
N GLN A 47 0.89 -1.94 1.47
CA GLN A 47 -0.44 -2.10 0.88
C GLN A 47 -1.52 -1.55 1.82
N PHE A 48 -2.46 -0.80 1.23
CA PHE A 48 -3.70 -0.38 1.89
C PHE A 48 -4.92 -0.90 1.14
N SER A 49 -5.88 -1.49 1.86
CA SER A 49 -7.16 -1.94 1.31
C SER A 49 -8.32 -1.13 1.89
N THR A 50 -9.26 -0.73 1.02
CA THR A 50 -10.44 0.09 1.37
C THR A 50 -11.75 -0.69 1.24
N GLY A 51 -11.68 -2.00 0.96
CA GLY A 51 -12.85 -2.83 0.60
C GLY A 51 -13.36 -2.63 -0.83
N LYS A 52 -12.96 -1.56 -1.52
CA LYS A 52 -13.24 -1.32 -2.96
C LYS A 52 -12.07 -1.66 -3.87
N GLY A 53 -10.86 -1.65 -3.32
CA GLY A 53 -9.61 -1.91 -4.04
C GLY A 53 -8.41 -1.77 -3.12
N ALA A 54 -7.22 -2.00 -3.69
CA ALA A 54 -5.95 -1.91 -2.99
C ALA A 54 -5.05 -0.83 -3.58
N THR A 55 -4.30 -0.11 -2.74
CA THR A 55 -3.21 0.79 -3.15
C THR A 55 -1.90 0.18 -2.67
N ILE A 56 -0.92 0.05 -3.56
CA ILE A 56 0.40 -0.54 -3.30
C ILE A 56 1.45 0.55 -3.50
N PHE A 57 2.29 0.80 -2.51
CA PHE A 57 3.41 1.73 -2.58
C PHE A 57 4.71 0.93 -2.76
N ASP A 58 5.47 1.27 -3.81
CA ASP A 58 6.82 0.74 -4.13
C ASP A 58 7.90 1.80 -3.84
#